data_AF-C6TLU8-F1
#
_entry.id   AF-C6TLU8-F1
#
_cell.length_a   1.000
_cell.length_b   1.000
_cell.length_c   1.000
_cell.angle_alpha   90.00
_cell.angle_beta   90.00
_cell.angle_gamma   90.00
#
_symmetry.space_group_name_H-M   'P 1'
#
loop_
_entity.id
_entity.type
_entity.pdbx_description
1 polymer ?
#
loop_
_entity_poly.entity_id
_entity_poly.type
_entity_poly.pdbx_seq_one_letter_code
_entity_poly.pdbx_strand_id
1 'polypeptide(L)'
;MLGHQYRSDSKTVCREAYFYAKTINITAKTTWVFDVDETILSNLPYFADHGFGVELYNATAFNEWVDLGEAPALPESLKLYNKLLSLGIKIVFITGRPLYQQAVTATNLKLAGYYKWEKLITKDTDKYNGKTAVTYKSTERQKLEENGYNIIGNIGDQWSDILGTNTGLRTFKLPDPMYYIS
;
A
#
# COMPACT_ATOMS: atom_id res chain seq x y z
N MET A 1 -14.38 -9.31 -0.64
CA MET A 1 -13.14 -9.85 -1.24
C MET A 1 -13.20 -11.32 -1.71
N LEU A 2 -14.05 -12.18 -1.13
CA LEU A 2 -14.14 -13.60 -1.50
C LEU A 2 -14.86 -13.86 -2.85
N GLY A 3 -15.67 -12.91 -3.32
CA GLY A 3 -16.39 -12.98 -4.59
C GLY A 3 -15.60 -12.48 -5.80
N HIS A 4 -16.09 -12.79 -7.00
CA HIS A 4 -15.44 -12.45 -8.27
C HIS A 4 -15.35 -10.93 -8.55
N GLN A 5 -16.31 -10.13 -8.05
CA GLN A 5 -16.37 -8.69 -8.35
C GLN A 5 -15.14 -7.94 -7.82
N TYR A 6 -14.80 -8.11 -6.54
CA TYR A 6 -13.62 -7.48 -5.93
C TYR A 6 -12.34 -7.81 -6.73
N ARG A 7 -12.17 -9.07 -7.13
CA ARG A 7 -11.02 -9.49 -7.94
C ARG A 7 -11.03 -8.85 -9.33
N SER A 8 -12.20 -8.71 -9.96
CA SER A 8 -12.37 -8.06 -11.26
C SER A 8 -12.03 -6.56 -11.19
N ASP A 9 -12.48 -5.89 -10.14
CA ASP A 9 -12.25 -4.46 -9.92
C ASP A 9 -10.76 -4.19 -9.67
N SER A 10 -10.13 -4.93 -8.74
CA SER A 10 -8.69 -4.83 -8.48
C SER A 10 -7.86 -5.16 -9.73
N LYS A 11 -8.27 -6.18 -10.52
CA LYS A 11 -7.62 -6.52 -11.79
C LYS A 11 -7.67 -5.35 -12.78
N THR A 12 -8.80 -4.66 -12.86
CA THR A 12 -8.96 -3.52 -13.76
C THR A 12 -8.02 -2.39 -13.36
N VAL A 13 -8.02 -2.00 -12.09
CA VAL A 13 -7.14 -0.94 -11.56
C VAL A 13 -5.67 -1.29 -11.81
N CYS A 14 -5.23 -2.49 -11.42
CA CYS A 14 -3.85 -2.94 -11.61
C CYS A 14 -3.45 -3.05 -13.09
N ARG A 15 -4.38 -3.40 -13.98
CA ARG A 15 -4.13 -3.44 -15.43
C ARG A 15 -3.90 -2.04 -15.99
N GLU A 16 -4.76 -1.08 -15.65
CA GLU A 16 -4.60 0.30 -16.12
C GLU A 16 -3.33 0.94 -15.55
N ALA A 17 -2.99 0.64 -14.30
CA ALA A 17 -1.72 1.04 -13.68
C ALA A 17 -0.52 0.53 -14.47
N TYR A 18 -0.52 -0.75 -14.85
CA TYR A 18 0.56 -1.32 -15.65
C TYR A 18 0.65 -0.72 -17.05
N PHE A 19 -0.48 -0.54 -17.74
CA PHE A 19 -0.46 0.05 -19.09
C PHE A 19 0.02 1.49 -19.07
N TYR A 20 -0.37 2.26 -18.06
CA TYR A 20 0.20 3.58 -17.82
C TYR A 20 1.72 3.52 -17.56
N ALA A 21 2.20 2.62 -16.69
CA ALA A 21 3.62 2.50 -16.41
C ALA A 21 4.46 2.27 -17.68
N LYS A 22 3.92 1.51 -18.64
CA LYS A 22 4.57 1.25 -19.94
C LYS A 22 4.71 2.47 -20.84
N THR A 23 3.94 3.54 -20.63
CA THR A 23 4.06 4.77 -21.43
C THR A 23 5.15 5.71 -20.91
N ILE A 24 5.76 5.39 -19.77
CA ILE A 24 6.75 6.25 -19.12
C ILE A 24 8.16 5.86 -19.55
N ASN A 25 8.99 6.86 -19.86
CA ASN A 25 10.42 6.66 -20.04
C ASN A 25 11.08 6.39 -18.68
N ILE A 26 11.44 5.13 -18.42
CA ILE A 26 11.95 4.71 -17.11
C ILE A 26 13.40 5.15 -16.94
N THR A 27 13.69 5.79 -15.81
CA THR A 27 15.03 6.20 -15.39
C THR A 27 15.41 5.52 -14.08
N ALA A 28 16.67 5.65 -13.65
CA ALA A 28 17.15 5.06 -12.40
C ALA A 28 16.40 5.54 -11.13
N LYS A 29 15.69 6.68 -11.21
CA LYS A 29 14.93 7.29 -10.11
C LYS A 29 13.42 7.12 -10.23
N THR A 30 12.93 6.50 -11.31
CA THR A 30 11.50 6.26 -11.53
C THR A 30 10.94 5.34 -10.44
N THR A 31 9.95 5.83 -9.70
CA THR A 31 9.46 5.22 -8.47
C THR A 31 7.95 5.03 -8.51
N TRP A 32 7.49 3.94 -7.92
CA TRP A 32 6.08 3.64 -7.68
C TRP A 32 5.84 3.47 -6.19
N VAL A 33 4.83 4.16 -5.66
CA VAL A 33 4.41 4.08 -4.27
C VAL A 33 3.21 3.14 -4.15
N PHE A 34 3.29 2.25 -3.17
CA PHE A 34 2.21 1.36 -2.75
C PHE A 34 1.88 1.63 -1.29
N ASP A 35 0.58 1.70 -0.97
CA ASP A 35 0.12 1.37 0.38
C ASP A 35 0.29 -0.15 0.68
N VAL A 36 0.16 -0.56 1.95
CA VAL A 36 0.32 -1.94 2.39
C VAL A 36 -1.02 -2.65 2.65
N ASP A 37 -1.80 -2.19 3.62
CA ASP A 37 -3.00 -2.87 4.12
C ASP A 37 -4.16 -2.71 3.12
N GLU A 38 -4.82 -3.79 2.74
CA GLU A 38 -5.86 -3.81 1.68
C GLU A 38 -5.39 -3.33 0.29
N THR A 39 -4.08 -3.05 0.14
CA THR A 39 -3.44 -2.68 -1.13
C THR A 39 -2.51 -3.79 -1.65
N ILE A 40 -1.56 -4.27 -0.85
CA ILE A 40 -0.67 -5.39 -1.23
C ILE A 40 -0.79 -6.59 -0.29
N LEU A 41 -1.10 -6.37 0.99
CA LEU A 41 -1.43 -7.41 1.97
C LEU A 41 -2.92 -7.33 2.28
N SER A 42 -3.58 -8.47 2.40
CA SER A 42 -5.00 -8.55 2.75
C SER A 42 -5.18 -8.95 4.20
N ASN A 43 -5.86 -8.12 4.96
CA ASN A 43 -6.33 -8.41 6.31
C ASN A 43 -7.72 -9.06 6.29
N LEU A 44 -8.19 -9.54 5.13
CA LEU A 44 -9.46 -10.24 5.01
C LEU A 44 -9.62 -11.42 5.99
N PRO A 45 -8.59 -12.24 6.32
CA PRO A 45 -8.76 -13.29 7.32
C PRO A 45 -9.19 -12.72 8.68
N TYR A 46 -8.54 -11.63 9.14
CA TYR A 46 -8.97 -10.92 10.35
C TYR A 46 -10.42 -10.43 10.22
N PHE A 47 -10.74 -9.71 9.14
CA PHE A 47 -12.09 -9.16 8.97
C PHE A 47 -13.17 -10.23 8.79
N ALA A 48 -12.85 -11.43 8.31
CA ALA A 48 -13.79 -12.55 8.22
C ALA A 48 -14.25 -13.04 9.60
N ASP A 49 -13.36 -12.96 10.59
CA ASP A 49 -13.67 -13.30 11.99
C ASP A 49 -14.31 -12.13 12.77
N HIS A 50 -14.34 -10.93 12.18
CA HIS A 50 -14.84 -9.68 12.80
C HIS A 50 -15.95 -9.01 11.96
N GLY A 51 -16.85 -9.83 11.40
CA GLY A 51 -18.07 -9.37 10.76
C GLY A 51 -17.88 -8.54 9.47
N PHE A 52 -16.73 -8.61 8.81
CA PHE A 52 -16.40 -7.88 7.59
C PHE A 52 -16.56 -6.35 7.69
N GLY A 53 -16.19 -5.78 8.85
CA GLY A 53 -16.18 -4.33 9.07
C GLY A 53 -17.47 -3.76 9.68
N VAL A 54 -18.44 -4.59 10.03
CA VAL A 54 -19.65 -4.15 10.76
C VAL A 54 -19.42 -4.02 12.27
N GLU A 55 -18.37 -4.66 12.79
CA GLU A 55 -17.98 -4.56 14.19
C GLU A 55 -17.14 -3.31 14.44
N LEU A 56 -17.18 -2.80 15.68
CA LEU A 56 -16.36 -1.66 16.07
C LEU A 56 -14.87 -2.02 15.98
N TYR A 57 -14.09 -1.14 15.35
CA TYR A 57 -12.66 -1.36 15.19
C TYR A 57 -11.94 -1.43 16.54
N ASN A 58 -11.25 -2.54 16.78
CA ASN A 58 -10.39 -2.75 17.95
C ASN A 58 -8.92 -2.71 17.52
N ALA A 59 -8.25 -1.59 17.80
CA ALA A 59 -6.85 -1.40 17.43
C ALA A 59 -5.91 -2.41 18.08
N THR A 60 -6.19 -2.85 19.31
CA THR A 60 -5.35 -3.83 20.01
C THR A 60 -5.41 -5.19 19.31
N ALA A 61 -6.62 -5.69 19.04
CA ALA A 61 -6.81 -6.97 18.34
C ALA A 61 -6.25 -6.93 16.92
N PHE A 62 -6.41 -5.82 16.21
CA PHE A 62 -5.84 -5.67 14.86
C PHE A 62 -4.30 -5.63 14.89
N ASN A 63 -3.69 -4.99 15.88
CA ASN A 63 -2.23 -4.99 16.03
C ASN A 63 -1.71 -6.40 16.33
N GLU A 64 -2.40 -7.16 17.19
CA GLU A 64 -2.08 -8.57 17.45
C GLU A 64 -2.14 -9.41 16.16
N TRP A 65 -3.15 -9.20 15.31
CA TRP A 65 -3.22 -9.82 13.98
C TRP A 65 -2.03 -9.45 13.09
N VAL A 66 -1.67 -8.17 13.02
CA VAL A 66 -0.53 -7.71 12.22
C VAL A 66 0.79 -8.31 12.72
N ASP A 67 0.93 -8.47 14.04
CA ASP A 67 2.12 -9.02 14.68
C ASP A 67 2.31 -10.53 14.42
N LEU A 68 1.27 -11.24 13.96
CA LEU A 68 1.43 -12.61 13.43
C LEU A 68 2.26 -12.61 12.13
N GLY A 69 2.16 -11.56 11.31
CA GLY A 69 2.90 -11.46 10.06
C GLY A 69 2.46 -12.44 8.97
N GLU A 70 1.19 -12.84 8.99
CA GLU A 70 0.62 -13.89 8.13
C GLU A 70 -0.38 -13.39 7.08
N ALA A 71 -0.53 -12.07 6.92
CA ALA A 71 -1.49 -11.50 5.97
C ALA A 71 -1.15 -11.93 4.52
N PRO A 72 -2.07 -12.56 3.77
CA PRO A 72 -1.80 -13.02 2.41
C PRO A 72 -1.66 -11.85 1.42
N ALA A 73 -0.99 -12.08 0.29
CA ALA A 73 -0.92 -11.11 -0.79
C ALA A 73 -2.29 -10.88 -1.45
N LEU A 74 -2.54 -9.64 -1.87
CA LEU A 74 -3.58 -9.35 -2.87
C LEU A 74 -3.05 -9.74 -4.27
N PRO A 75 -3.68 -10.70 -4.97
CA PRO A 75 -3.07 -11.36 -6.12
C PRO A 75 -2.87 -10.43 -7.33
N GLU A 76 -3.78 -9.48 -7.56
CA GLU A 76 -3.64 -8.54 -8.68
C GLU A 76 -2.57 -7.47 -8.40
N SER A 77 -2.41 -7.07 -7.14
CA SER A 77 -1.34 -6.16 -6.69
C SER A 77 0.03 -6.82 -6.76
N LEU A 78 0.15 -8.09 -6.38
CA LEU A 78 1.39 -8.87 -6.55
C LEU A 78 1.79 -9.00 -8.03
N LYS A 79 0.82 -9.20 -8.93
CA LYS A 79 1.07 -9.21 -10.39
C LYS A 79 1.55 -7.84 -10.87
N LEU A 80 0.91 -6.75 -10.44
CA LEU A 80 1.35 -5.39 -10.78
C LEU A 80 2.77 -5.13 -10.28
N TYR A 81 3.05 -5.42 -9.03
CA TYR A 81 4.38 -5.29 -8.41
C TYR A 81 5.47 -5.97 -9.26
N ASN A 82 5.29 -7.24 -9.61
CA ASN A 82 6.26 -7.99 -10.42
C ASN A 82 6.45 -7.37 -11.80
N LYS A 83 5.36 -6.90 -12.42
CA LYS A 83 5.40 -6.21 -13.70
C LYS A 83 6.16 -4.87 -13.62
N LEU A 84 5.94 -4.08 -12.58
CA LEU A 84 6.67 -2.81 -12.39
C LEU A 84 8.16 -3.04 -12.17
N LEU A 85 8.53 -4.05 -11.38
CA LEU A 85 9.92 -4.46 -11.23
C LEU A 85 10.56 -4.87 -12.57
N SER A 86 9.83 -5.59 -13.42
CA SER A 86 10.31 -5.99 -14.76
C SER A 86 10.57 -4.80 -15.69
N LEU A 87 9.94 -3.65 -15.43
CA LEU A 87 10.19 -2.39 -16.14
C LEU A 87 11.37 -1.60 -15.54
N GLY A 88 11.98 -2.07 -14.45
CA GLY A 88 13.06 -1.37 -13.76
C GLY A 88 12.59 -0.29 -12.77
N ILE A 89 11.28 -0.22 -12.49
CA ILE A 89 10.71 0.78 -11.57
C ILE A 89 11.08 0.43 -10.12
N LYS A 90 11.46 1.45 -9.35
CA LYS A 90 11.73 1.33 -7.91
C LYS A 90 10.43 1.29 -7.12
N ILE A 91 10.30 0.35 -6.20
CA ILE A 91 9.10 0.19 -5.39
C ILE A 91 9.33 0.79 -4.01
N VAL A 92 8.43 1.66 -3.56
CA VAL A 92 8.39 2.18 -2.20
C VAL A 92 7.06 1.82 -1.56
N PHE A 93 7.10 1.27 -0.35
CA PHE A 93 5.92 1.02 0.47
C PHE A 93 5.78 2.12 1.53
N ILE A 94 4.58 2.69 1.68
CA ILE A 94 4.23 3.64 2.75
C ILE A 94 2.96 3.15 3.44
N THR A 95 3.05 2.79 4.72
CA THR A 95 1.95 2.21 5.49
C THR A 95 1.63 3.02 6.75
N GLY A 96 0.37 2.96 7.19
CA GLY A 96 -0.06 3.47 8.48
C GLY A 96 0.43 2.65 9.68
N ARG A 97 0.95 1.43 9.47
CA ARG A 97 1.49 0.58 10.54
C ARG A 97 2.63 1.30 11.30
N PRO A 98 2.66 1.24 12.64
CA PRO A 98 3.65 1.93 13.46
C PRO A 98 5.07 1.37 13.30
N LEU A 99 6.07 2.16 13.71
CA LEU A 99 7.50 1.80 13.63
C LEU A 99 7.82 0.43 14.23
N TYR A 100 7.23 0.07 15.38
CA TYR A 100 7.51 -1.21 16.04
C TYR A 100 7.07 -2.43 15.20
N GLN A 101 6.15 -2.25 14.24
CA GLN A 101 5.70 -3.30 13.31
C GLN A 101 6.51 -3.36 12.01
N GLN A 102 7.56 -2.55 11.85
CA GLN A 102 8.33 -2.51 10.60
C GLN A 102 8.99 -3.86 10.29
N ALA A 103 9.56 -4.53 11.30
CA ALA A 103 10.23 -5.81 11.12
C ALA A 103 9.25 -6.93 10.73
N VAL A 104 8.12 -7.06 11.45
CA VAL A 104 7.10 -8.07 11.14
C VAL A 104 6.46 -7.81 9.77
N THR A 105 6.21 -6.54 9.41
CA THR A 105 5.69 -6.17 8.09
C THR A 105 6.66 -6.57 6.98
N ALA A 106 7.96 -6.32 7.16
CA ALA A 106 8.97 -6.74 6.17
C ALA A 106 9.03 -8.28 6.01
N THR A 107 8.88 -9.04 7.10
CA THR A 107 8.81 -10.50 7.07
C THR A 107 7.56 -10.97 6.34
N ASN A 108 6.39 -10.41 6.67
CA ASN A 108 5.12 -10.74 6.02
C ASN A 108 5.16 -10.46 4.51
N LEU A 109 5.72 -9.32 4.09
CA LEU A 109 5.89 -8.98 2.67
C LEU A 109 6.69 -10.05 1.92
N LYS A 110 7.79 -10.53 2.50
CA LYS A 110 8.61 -11.61 1.90
C LYS A 110 7.83 -12.92 1.80
N LEU A 111 7.11 -13.30 2.86
CA LEU A 111 6.27 -14.50 2.85
C LEU A 111 5.15 -14.40 1.80
N ALA A 112 4.61 -13.21 1.59
CA ALA A 112 3.58 -12.91 0.60
C ALA A 112 4.11 -12.78 -0.85
N GLY A 113 5.44 -12.89 -1.07
CA GLY A 113 6.05 -12.89 -2.41
C GLY A 113 6.62 -11.55 -2.87
N TYR A 114 6.69 -10.54 -2.00
CA TYR A 114 7.36 -9.26 -2.27
C TYR A 114 8.80 -9.37 -1.76
N TYR A 115 9.80 -9.43 -2.63
CA TYR A 115 11.21 -9.68 -2.23
C TYR A 115 12.15 -8.49 -2.41
N LYS A 116 11.71 -7.48 -3.17
CA LYS A 116 12.53 -6.32 -3.55
C LYS A 116 11.73 -5.03 -3.42
N TRP A 117 12.27 -4.08 -2.67
CA TRP A 117 11.78 -2.72 -2.59
C TRP A 117 12.95 -1.79 -2.28
N GLU A 118 12.76 -0.52 -2.60
CA GLU A 118 13.72 0.55 -2.32
C GLU A 118 13.58 1.02 -0.86
N LYS A 119 12.34 1.23 -0.39
CA LYS A 119 12.03 1.64 0.98
C LYS A 119 10.73 1.01 1.48
N LEU A 120 10.70 0.68 2.77
CA LEU A 120 9.50 0.39 3.55
C LEU A 120 9.38 1.44 4.64
N ILE A 121 8.40 2.32 4.51
CA ILE A 121 8.17 3.45 5.42
C ILE A 121 6.95 3.14 6.28
N THR A 122 7.18 2.94 7.57
CA THR A 122 6.15 2.80 8.60
C THR A 122 5.94 4.14 9.33
N LYS A 123 4.84 4.28 10.05
CA LYS A 123 4.45 5.52 10.72
C LYS A 123 5.18 5.68 12.06
N ASP A 124 5.91 6.77 12.19
CA ASP A 124 6.39 7.27 13.47
C ASP A 124 5.23 7.91 14.24
N THR A 125 4.65 7.17 15.18
CA THR A 125 3.46 7.60 15.91
C THR A 125 3.71 8.77 16.85
N ASP A 126 4.94 8.95 17.33
CA ASP A 126 5.30 10.07 18.18
C ASP A 126 5.39 11.35 17.35
N LYS A 127 6.06 11.26 16.19
CA LYS A 127 6.19 12.39 15.26
C LYS A 127 4.87 12.79 14.60
N TYR A 128 4.04 11.80 14.24
CA TYR A 128 2.77 12.00 13.54
C TYR A 128 1.55 11.90 14.47
N ASN A 129 1.75 12.10 15.78
CA ASN A 129 0.67 12.12 16.75
C ASN A 129 -0.37 13.20 16.38
N GLY A 130 -1.65 12.83 16.38
CA GLY A 130 -2.76 13.72 15.99
C GLY A 130 -2.77 14.16 14.52
N LYS A 131 -1.88 13.63 13.67
CA LYS A 131 -1.86 13.92 12.22
C LYS A 131 -2.67 12.87 11.45
N THR A 132 -3.41 13.34 10.45
CA THR A 132 -4.20 12.48 9.55
C THR A 132 -3.29 11.60 8.69
N ALA A 133 -3.86 10.54 8.11
CA ALA A 133 -3.13 9.68 7.19
C ALA A 133 -2.70 10.47 5.95
N VAL A 134 -3.55 11.36 5.41
CA VAL A 134 -3.20 12.26 4.30
C VAL A 134 -1.95 13.09 4.63
N THR A 135 -1.89 13.73 5.80
CA THR A 135 -0.74 14.57 6.17
C THR A 135 0.54 13.74 6.27
N TYR A 136 0.48 12.63 6.99
CA TYR A 136 1.62 11.71 7.13
C TYR A 136 2.14 11.25 5.76
N LYS A 137 1.28 10.66 4.92
CA LYS A 137 1.70 10.09 3.63
C LYS A 137 2.15 11.16 2.63
N SER A 138 1.52 12.34 2.63
CA SER A 138 1.98 13.48 1.82
C SER A 138 3.40 13.91 2.22
N THR A 139 3.68 14.02 3.52
CA THR A 139 5.01 14.37 4.02
C THR A 139 6.05 13.31 3.66
N GLU A 140 5.74 12.02 3.75
CA GLU A 140 6.70 10.97 3.35
C GLU A 140 6.96 10.96 1.83
N ARG A 141 5.94 11.18 1.00
CA ARG A 141 6.13 11.31 -0.45
C ARG A 141 6.95 12.54 -0.83
N GLN A 142 6.73 13.67 -0.15
CA GLN A 142 7.56 14.87 -0.34
C GLN A 142 9.04 14.56 -0.08
N LYS A 143 9.35 13.87 1.03
CA LYS A 143 10.73 13.47 1.33
C LYS A 143 11.33 12.58 0.24
N LEU A 144 10.55 11.69 -0.37
CA LEU A 144 11.03 10.88 -1.50
C LEU A 144 11.45 11.77 -2.68
N GLU A 145 10.60 12.72 -3.07
CA GLU A 145 10.91 13.65 -4.15
C GLU A 145 12.12 14.54 -3.83
N GLU A 146 12.24 15.04 -2.61
CA GLU A 146 13.41 15.79 -2.13
C GLU A 146 14.70 14.95 -2.13
N ASN A 147 14.60 13.63 -1.98
CA ASN A 147 15.71 12.69 -2.13
C ASN A 147 15.95 12.24 -3.59
N GLY A 148 15.31 12.92 -4.54
CA GLY A 148 15.51 12.75 -5.98
C GLY A 148 14.77 11.55 -6.59
N TYR A 149 13.82 10.95 -5.89
CA TYR A 149 12.93 9.95 -6.49
C TYR A 149 11.87 10.65 -7.35
N ASN A 150 11.53 10.07 -8.50
CA ASN A 150 10.46 10.56 -9.37
C ASN A 150 9.23 9.65 -9.22
N ILE A 151 8.23 10.07 -8.46
CA ILE A 151 7.01 9.29 -8.21
C ILE A 151 6.11 9.36 -9.46
N ILE A 152 6.10 8.29 -10.24
CA ILE A 152 5.26 8.22 -11.45
C ILE A 152 3.88 7.64 -11.19
N GLY A 153 3.77 6.80 -10.15
CA GLY A 153 2.54 6.10 -9.82
C GLY A 153 2.39 5.94 -8.32
N ASN A 154 1.17 6.10 -7.84
CA ASN A 154 0.80 5.90 -6.44
C ASN A 154 -0.51 5.11 -6.37
N ILE A 155 -0.52 3.98 -5.68
CA ILE A 155 -1.67 3.09 -5.57
C ILE A 155 -1.97 2.77 -4.11
N GLY A 156 -3.25 2.87 -3.74
CA GLY A 156 -3.74 2.56 -2.41
C GLY A 156 -5.24 2.28 -2.42
N ASP A 157 -5.73 1.66 -1.36
CA ASP A 157 -7.13 1.34 -1.14
C ASP A 157 -7.86 2.47 -0.41
N GLN A 158 -7.18 3.46 0.16
CA GLN A 158 -7.80 4.62 0.79
C GLN A 158 -7.56 5.89 -0.03
N TRP A 159 -8.50 6.83 0.06
CA TRP A 159 -8.28 8.17 -0.52
C TRP A 159 -7.12 8.89 0.16
N SER A 160 -6.88 8.60 1.44
CA SER A 160 -5.76 9.15 2.19
C SER A 160 -4.37 8.72 1.67
N ASP A 161 -4.29 7.65 0.88
CA ASP A 161 -3.07 7.19 0.25
C ASP A 161 -2.69 7.98 -0.99
N ILE A 162 -3.70 8.48 -1.70
CA ILE A 162 -3.57 8.99 -3.06
C ILE A 162 -4.02 10.45 -3.23
N LEU A 163 -4.50 11.08 -2.17
CA LEU A 163 -4.77 12.52 -2.11
C LEU A 163 -3.71 13.27 -1.29
N GLY A 164 -3.85 14.59 -1.22
CA GLY A 164 -2.89 15.50 -0.61
C GLY A 164 -1.85 15.99 -1.60
N THR A 165 -0.60 16.14 -1.17
CA THR A 165 0.50 16.62 -2.01
C THR A 165 1.45 15.49 -2.42
N ASN A 166 2.27 15.73 -3.45
CA ASN A 166 3.32 14.81 -3.91
C ASN A 166 2.76 13.41 -4.22
N THR A 167 1.56 13.34 -4.80
CA THR A 167 0.86 12.08 -5.08
C THR A 167 1.45 11.34 -6.29
N GLY A 168 2.43 11.94 -6.97
CA GLY A 168 3.02 11.45 -8.21
C GLY A 168 2.23 11.85 -9.46
N LEU A 169 2.68 11.39 -10.62
CA LEU A 169 2.09 11.75 -11.90
C LEU A 169 0.70 11.14 -12.15
N ARG A 170 0.40 9.99 -11.53
CA ARG A 170 -0.91 9.35 -11.62
C ARG A 170 -1.22 8.50 -10.39
N THR A 171 -2.47 8.54 -9.97
CA THR A 171 -2.98 7.79 -8.81
C THR A 171 -3.95 6.68 -9.23
N PHE A 172 -4.01 5.63 -8.41
CA PHE A 172 -4.86 4.47 -8.64
C PHE A 172 -5.53 4.05 -7.33
N LYS A 173 -6.86 3.99 -7.31
CA LYS A 173 -7.65 3.62 -6.13
C LYS A 173 -8.08 2.16 -6.23
N LEU A 174 -7.63 1.33 -5.30
CA LEU A 174 -8.16 -0.02 -5.13
C LEU A 174 -9.49 0.01 -4.35
N PRO A 175 -10.36 -1.01 -4.53
CA PRO A 175 -11.55 -1.14 -3.72
C PRO A 175 -11.19 -1.59 -2.30
N ASP A 176 -11.79 -0.98 -1.29
CA ASP A 176 -11.88 -1.52 0.06
C ASP A 176 -13.25 -1.16 0.64
N PRO A 177 -14.12 -2.16 0.88
CA PRO A 177 -15.43 -1.93 1.48
C PRO A 177 -15.44 -2.05 3.01
N MET A 178 -14.32 -2.41 3.65
CA MET A 178 -14.33 -2.83 5.07
C MET A 178 -14.15 -1.66 6.04
N TYR A 179 -13.34 -0.65 5.69
CA TYR A 179 -13.08 0.48 6.57
C TYR A 179 -12.77 1.78 5.80
N TYR A 180 -12.66 2.88 6.55
CA TYR A 180 -12.31 4.18 6.01
C TYR A 180 -11.25 4.87 6.87
N ILE A 181 -10.21 5.42 6.22
CA ILE A 181 -9.14 6.18 6.88
C ILE A 181 -8.96 7.54 6.19
N SER A 182 -8.99 8.61 6.98
CA SER A 182 -8.75 10.01 6.55
C SER A 182 -7.40 10.57 7.00
#